data_AF-A0A7I0IK18-F1
#
_entry.id   AF-A0A7I0IK18-F1
#
_cell.length_a   1.000
_cell.length_b   1.000
_cell.length_c   1.000
_cell.angle_alpha   90.00
_cell.angle_beta   90.00
_cell.angle_gamma   90.00
#
_symmetry.space_group_name_H-M   'P 1'
#
loop_
_entity.id
_entity.type
_entity.pdbx_description
1 polymer ?
#
loop_
_entity_poly.entity_id
_entity_poly.type
_entity_poly.pdbx_seq_one_letter_code
_entity_poly.pdbx_strand_id
1 'polypeptide(L)'
;MKLKKINITFLLFGIFFFLNLLFCKKANNLEGIVDEKWREESSELVSAYCQKIATCAEETSSELKDSAKTLVQERLNPANCAEKFRKSNAYLLVNENPETIKQAVRGCFQTAASASCEKIRKGVLKFSEDCNRLQTIQSKRE
;
A
#
# COMPACT_ATOMS: atom_id res chain seq x y z
N MET A 1 -54.58 -35.66 -13.17
CA MET A 1 -53.28 -35.09 -13.56
C MET A 1 -52.75 -34.28 -12.38
N LYS A 2 -51.79 -34.84 -11.62
CA LYS A 2 -51.30 -34.25 -10.36
C LYS A 2 -50.29 -33.13 -10.68
N LEU A 3 -50.71 -31.87 -10.65
CA LEU A 3 -49.75 -30.76 -10.66
C LEU A 3 -49.00 -30.76 -9.32
N LYS A 4 -47.70 -31.07 -9.39
CA LYS A 4 -46.76 -30.95 -8.27
C LYS A 4 -46.85 -29.53 -7.71
N LYS A 5 -47.18 -29.42 -6.41
CA LYS A 5 -46.97 -28.21 -5.60
C LYS A 5 -45.46 -27.95 -5.56
N ILE A 6 -44.93 -27.27 -6.56
CA ILE A 6 -43.55 -26.81 -6.57
C ILE A 6 -43.47 -25.77 -5.44
N ASN A 7 -42.69 -26.10 -4.41
CA ASN A 7 -42.47 -25.28 -3.24
C ASN A 7 -41.97 -23.89 -3.67
N ILE A 8 -42.86 -22.90 -3.68
CA ILE A 8 -42.56 -21.48 -3.91
C ILE A 8 -41.42 -20.99 -3.00
N THR A 9 -41.25 -21.61 -1.84
CA THR A 9 -40.16 -21.35 -0.88
C THR A 9 -38.76 -21.61 -1.46
N PHE A 10 -38.59 -22.61 -2.31
CA PHE A 10 -37.29 -22.89 -2.96
C PHE A 10 -36.97 -21.87 -4.06
N LEU A 11 -37.99 -21.33 -4.72
CA LEU A 11 -37.84 -20.34 -5.79
C LEU A 11 -37.44 -18.96 -5.22
N LEU A 12 -37.98 -18.59 -4.06
CA LEU A 12 -37.61 -17.34 -3.35
C LEU A 12 -36.19 -17.39 -2.78
N PHE A 13 -35.73 -18.55 -2.29
CA PHE A 13 -34.37 -18.71 -1.77
C PHE A 13 -33.30 -18.63 -2.87
N GLY A 14 -33.61 -19.14 -4.07
CA GLY A 14 -32.72 -19.04 -5.23
C GLY A 14 -32.50 -17.59 -5.68
N ILE A 15 -33.56 -16.78 -5.71
CA ILE A 15 -33.48 -15.36 -6.10
C ILE A 15 -32.67 -14.53 -5.10
N PHE A 16 -32.81 -14.80 -3.79
CA PHE A 16 -32.04 -14.12 -2.75
C PHE A 16 -30.53 -14.42 -2.83
N PHE A 17 -30.15 -15.64 -3.26
CA PHE A 17 -28.75 -16.02 -3.42
C PHE A 17 -28.09 -15.35 -4.64
N PHE A 18 -28.82 -15.19 -5.75
CA PHE A 18 -28.31 -14.48 -6.95
C PHE A 18 -28.17 -12.97 -6.75
N LEU A 19 -29.02 -12.33 -5.94
CA LEU A 19 -28.91 -10.89 -5.63
C LEU A 19 -27.68 -10.55 -4.77
N ASN A 20 -27.19 -11.48 -3.94
CA ASN A 20 -25.99 -11.27 -3.14
C ASN A 20 -24.68 -11.40 -3.95
N LEU A 21 -24.70 -12.06 -5.12
CA LEU A 21 -23.52 -12.16 -6.00
C LEU A 21 -23.30 -10.91 -6.87
N LEU A 22 -24.33 -10.08 -7.07
CA LEU A 22 -24.23 -8.82 -7.81
C LEU A 22 -23.54 -7.70 -7.01
N PHE A 23 -23.33 -7.90 -5.70
CA PHE A 23 -22.58 -6.98 -4.84
C PHE A 23 -21.13 -7.40 -4.61
N CYS A 24 -20.54 -8.17 -5.53
CA CYS A 24 -19.08 -8.19 -5.63
C CYS A 24 -18.64 -6.86 -6.23
N LYS A 25 -18.53 -5.84 -5.37
CA LYS A 25 -17.97 -4.53 -5.67
C LYS A 25 -16.57 -4.79 -6.24
N LYS A 26 -16.45 -4.76 -7.56
CA LYS A 26 -15.16 -4.68 -8.24
C LYS A 26 -14.39 -3.58 -7.53
N ALA A 27 -13.25 -3.91 -6.91
CA ALA A 27 -12.40 -2.91 -6.30
C ALA A 27 -12.22 -1.81 -7.35
N ASN A 28 -12.64 -0.59 -7.02
CA ASN A 28 -12.41 0.57 -7.88
C ASN A 28 -10.89 0.58 -8.11
N ASN A 29 -10.46 0.26 -9.32
CA ASN A 29 -9.09 0.59 -9.71
C ASN A 29 -9.07 2.11 -9.66
N LEU A 30 -8.34 2.68 -8.71
CA LEU A 30 -8.01 4.10 -8.71
C LEU A 30 -7.43 4.40 -10.10
N GLU A 31 -8.18 5.10 -10.94
CA GLU A 31 -7.72 5.57 -12.24
C GLU A 31 -6.73 6.72 -12.00
N GLY A 32 -5.51 6.35 -11.59
CA GLY A 32 -4.43 7.27 -11.38
C GLY A 32 -3.89 7.86 -12.69
N ILE A 33 -3.12 8.94 -12.57
CA ILE A 33 -2.44 9.55 -13.71
C ILE A 33 -1.29 8.63 -14.16
N VAL A 34 -1.24 8.31 -15.45
CA VAL A 34 -0.15 7.52 -16.04
C VAL A 34 0.96 8.48 -16.47
N ASP A 35 2.04 8.52 -15.68
CA ASP A 35 3.27 9.27 -15.98
C ASP A 35 4.45 8.28 -15.92
N GLU A 36 4.96 7.88 -17.08
CA GLU A 36 6.01 6.85 -17.16
C GLU A 36 7.33 7.28 -16.53
N LYS A 37 7.71 8.56 -16.71
CA LYS A 37 8.91 9.12 -16.09
C LYS A 37 8.82 9.07 -14.57
N TRP A 38 7.65 9.39 -14.03
CA TRP A 38 7.39 9.27 -12.60
C TRP A 38 7.44 7.82 -12.10
N ARG A 39 6.89 6.87 -12.86
CA ARG A 39 6.88 5.45 -12.47
C ARG A 39 8.27 4.86 -12.39
N GLU A 40 9.14 5.21 -13.33
CA GLU A 40 10.54 4.82 -13.32
C GLU A 40 11.27 5.46 -12.13
N GLU A 41 11.22 6.79 -12.01
CA GLU A 41 11.87 7.54 -10.93
C GLU A 41 11.43 7.07 -9.54
N SER A 42 10.13 6.95 -9.32
CA SER A 42 9.58 6.54 -8.03
C SER A 42 9.88 5.08 -7.70
N SER A 43 10.05 4.22 -8.72
CA SER A 43 10.51 2.84 -8.52
C SER A 43 11.95 2.77 -8.04
N GLU A 44 12.83 3.64 -8.54
CA GLU A 44 14.21 3.74 -8.06
C GLU A 44 14.25 4.27 -6.62
N LEU A 45 13.54 5.37 -6.35
CA LEU A 45 13.47 5.98 -5.03
C LEU A 45 12.92 5.00 -3.98
N VAL A 46 11.85 4.27 -4.31
CA VAL A 46 11.27 3.30 -3.37
C VAL A 46 12.21 2.12 -3.14
N SER A 47 12.91 1.65 -4.17
CA SER A 47 13.89 0.56 -4.03
C SER A 47 14.99 0.92 -3.04
N ALA A 48 15.59 2.11 -3.20
CA ALA A 48 16.62 2.62 -2.30
C ALA A 48 16.09 2.78 -0.86
N TYR A 49 14.88 3.32 -0.70
CA TYR A 49 14.22 3.45 0.59
C TYR A 49 13.96 2.09 1.27
N CYS A 50 13.40 1.13 0.55
CA CYS A 50 13.10 -0.19 1.08
C CYS A 50 14.38 -0.94 1.45
N GLN A 51 15.43 -0.86 0.62
CA GLN A 51 16.74 -1.44 0.92
C GLN A 51 17.32 -0.84 2.20
N LYS A 52 17.28 0.49 2.35
CA LYS A 52 17.77 1.17 3.55
C LYS A 52 17.05 0.70 4.81
N ILE A 53 15.72 0.56 4.75
CA ILE A 53 14.96 0.08 5.91
C ILE A 53 15.28 -1.38 6.21
N ALA A 54 15.39 -2.23 5.19
CA ALA A 54 15.75 -3.64 5.37
C ALA A 54 17.11 -3.77 6.06
N THR A 55 18.14 -3.06 5.60
CA THR A 55 19.46 -3.03 6.24
C THR A 55 19.39 -2.56 7.70
N CYS A 56 18.67 -1.46 7.95
CA CYS A 56 18.53 -0.94 9.32
C CYS A 56 17.73 -1.87 10.24
N ALA A 57 16.84 -2.71 9.69
CA ALA A 57 16.11 -3.70 10.47
C ALA A 57 16.95 -4.95 10.77
N GLU A 58 17.81 -5.37 9.82
CA GLU A 58 18.75 -6.48 10.01
C GLU A 58 19.74 -6.24 11.15
N GLU A 59 20.26 -5.01 11.29
CA GLU A 59 21.15 -4.60 12.39
C GLU A 59 20.56 -4.86 13.79
N THR A 60 19.23 -4.79 13.92
CA THR A 60 18.49 -5.07 15.17
C THR A 60 17.79 -6.43 15.18
N SER A 61 17.93 -7.23 14.11
CA SER A 61 17.25 -8.53 14.02
C SER A 61 17.76 -9.57 15.02
N SER A 62 18.92 -9.33 15.63
CA SER A 62 19.48 -10.08 16.75
C SER A 62 18.75 -9.83 18.09
N GLU A 63 18.02 -8.71 18.21
CA GLU A 63 17.27 -8.33 19.43
C GLU A 63 15.81 -8.82 19.41
N LEU A 64 15.34 -9.36 18.27
CA LEU A 64 13.96 -9.80 18.08
C LEU A 64 13.80 -11.31 18.24
N LYS A 65 12.68 -11.75 18.81
CA LYS A 65 12.29 -13.18 18.81
C LYS A 65 12.05 -13.66 17.37
N ASP A 66 12.34 -14.93 17.08
CA ASP A 66 12.28 -15.51 15.72
C ASP A 66 10.96 -15.23 14.97
N SER A 67 9.82 -15.28 15.66
CA SER A 67 8.52 -14.98 15.05
C SER A 67 8.35 -13.51 14.63
N ALA A 68 8.92 -12.58 15.38
CA ALA A 68 8.94 -11.16 15.03
C ALA A 68 9.94 -10.88 13.91
N LYS A 69 11.07 -11.61 13.87
CA LYS A 69 12.08 -11.50 12.82
C LYS A 69 11.51 -11.88 11.45
N THR A 70 10.78 -13.00 11.35
CA THR A 70 10.15 -13.44 10.10
C THR A 70 9.11 -12.43 9.61
N LEU A 71 8.26 -11.91 10.50
CA LEU A 71 7.26 -10.89 10.18
C LEU A 71 7.89 -9.59 9.68
N VAL A 72 8.99 -9.16 10.31
CA VAL A 72 9.74 -7.97 9.90
C VAL A 72 10.40 -8.20 8.54
N GLN A 73 11.05 -9.33 8.31
CA GLN A 73 11.67 -9.67 7.02
C GLN A 73 10.64 -9.77 5.89
N GLU A 74 9.47 -10.36 6.14
CA GLU A 74 8.41 -10.47 5.14
C GLU A 74 7.83 -9.10 4.75
N ARG A 75 7.64 -8.22 5.74
CA ARG A 75 7.09 -6.87 5.54
C ARG A 75 8.11 -5.89 4.94
N LEU A 76 9.39 -6.05 5.28
CA LEU A 76 10.49 -5.21 4.82
C LEU A 76 11.20 -5.77 3.59
N ASN A 77 10.74 -6.91 3.06
CA ASN A 77 11.22 -7.42 1.79
C ASN A 77 11.10 -6.32 0.73
N PRO A 78 12.21 -5.91 0.08
CA PRO A 78 12.20 -4.84 -0.92
C PRO A 78 11.16 -5.03 -2.04
N ALA A 79 10.92 -6.28 -2.45
CA ALA A 79 9.91 -6.59 -3.47
C ALA A 79 8.48 -6.26 -3.00
N ASN A 80 8.14 -6.68 -1.77
CA ASN A 80 6.82 -6.42 -1.18
C ASN A 80 6.62 -4.93 -0.90
N CYS A 81 7.69 -4.25 -0.47
CA CYS A 81 7.69 -2.82 -0.19
C CYS A 81 7.44 -2.00 -1.47
N ALA A 82 8.14 -2.32 -2.56
CA ALA A 82 7.93 -1.68 -3.87
C ALA A 82 6.53 -1.98 -4.44
N GLU A 83 6.05 -3.22 -4.34
CA GLU A 83 4.70 -3.59 -4.80
C GLU A 83 3.61 -2.81 -4.05
N LYS A 84 3.75 -2.68 -2.72
CA LYS A 84 2.82 -1.90 -1.90
C LYS A 84 2.82 -0.42 -2.32
N PHE A 85 3.98 0.14 -2.64
CA PHE A 85 4.08 1.51 -3.13
C PHE A 85 3.41 1.70 -4.49
N ARG A 86 3.51 0.74 -5.42
CA ARG A 86 2.84 0.82 -6.73
C ARG A 86 1.30 0.84 -6.65
N LYS A 87 0.74 0.37 -5.53
CA LYS A 87 -0.71 0.41 -5.25
C LYS A 87 -1.14 1.65 -4.46
N SER A 88 -0.20 2.55 -4.19
CA SER A 88 -0.39 3.64 -3.25
C SER A 88 -0.86 4.93 -3.94
N ASN A 89 -1.49 5.82 -3.18
CA ASN A 89 -1.99 7.08 -3.71
C ASN A 89 -0.89 7.93 -4.35
N ALA A 90 0.32 7.88 -3.78
CA ALA A 90 1.45 8.63 -4.29
C ALA A 90 1.98 8.10 -5.64
N TYR A 91 1.94 6.79 -5.85
CA TYR A 91 2.33 6.22 -7.14
C TYR A 91 1.28 6.51 -8.21
N LEU A 92 0.00 6.46 -7.83
CA LEU A 92 -1.13 6.73 -8.72
C LEU A 92 -1.38 8.23 -8.94
N LEU A 93 -0.65 9.10 -8.22
CA LEU A 93 -0.77 10.55 -8.30
C LEU A 93 -2.22 11.04 -8.04
N VAL A 94 -2.87 10.46 -7.03
CA VAL A 94 -4.25 10.79 -6.65
C VAL A 94 -4.32 11.55 -5.31
N ASN A 95 -5.48 12.13 -5.00
CA ASN A 95 -5.81 12.80 -3.72
C ASN A 95 -5.02 14.09 -3.41
N GLU A 96 -4.17 14.56 -4.32
CA GLU A 96 -3.49 15.86 -4.27
C GLU A 96 -2.95 16.26 -5.66
N ASN A 97 -2.38 17.47 -5.77
CA ASN A 97 -1.70 17.90 -7.00
C ASN A 97 -0.51 16.97 -7.31
N PRO A 98 -0.36 16.47 -8.55
CA PRO A 98 0.70 15.51 -8.91
C PRO A 98 2.12 15.99 -8.57
N GLU A 99 2.44 17.26 -8.82
CA GLU A 99 3.77 17.79 -8.53
C GLU A 99 4.04 17.88 -7.02
N THR A 100 3.00 18.18 -6.23
CA THR A 100 3.09 18.13 -4.76
C THR A 100 3.34 16.70 -4.26
N ILE A 101 2.68 15.71 -4.85
CA ILE A 101 2.90 14.30 -4.53
C ILE A 101 4.34 13.88 -4.86
N LYS A 102 4.80 14.20 -6.07
CA LYS A 102 6.16 13.89 -6.52
C LYS A 102 7.21 14.52 -5.59
N GLN A 103 7.03 15.79 -5.23
CA GLN A 103 7.92 16.49 -4.32
C GLN A 103 7.94 15.83 -2.92
N ALA A 104 6.78 15.51 -2.36
CA ALA A 104 6.68 14.87 -1.05
C ALA A 104 7.38 13.50 -1.03
N VAL A 105 7.23 12.70 -2.09
CA VAL A 105 7.92 11.41 -2.22
C VAL A 105 9.43 11.59 -2.34
N ARG A 106 9.89 12.46 -3.25
CA ARG A 106 11.32 12.76 -3.45
C ARG A 106 11.98 13.17 -2.14
N GLY A 107 11.42 14.18 -1.48
CA GLY A 107 11.95 14.72 -0.24
C GLY A 107 11.93 13.71 0.90
N CYS A 108 10.84 12.96 1.07
CA CYS A 108 10.75 11.95 2.11
C CYS A 108 11.74 10.79 1.90
N PHE A 109 11.79 10.22 0.69
CA PHE A 109 12.61 9.04 0.42
C PHE A 109 14.09 9.38 0.40
N GLN A 110 14.48 10.55 -0.12
CA GLN A 110 15.86 11.03 -0.01
C GLN A 110 16.28 11.24 1.45
N THR A 111 15.43 11.90 2.25
CA THR A 111 15.71 12.12 3.68
C THR A 111 15.86 10.78 4.41
N ALA A 112 14.97 9.82 4.14
CA ALA A 112 15.01 8.50 4.74
C ALA A 112 16.23 7.68 4.30
N ALA A 113 16.63 7.76 3.03
CA ALA A 113 17.83 7.10 2.52
C ALA A 113 19.12 7.62 3.19
N SER A 114 19.19 8.93 3.45
CA SER A 114 20.32 9.58 4.13
C SER A 114 20.26 9.52 5.66
N ALA A 115 19.15 9.09 6.26
CA ALA A 115 19.01 9.00 7.71
C ALA A 115 19.83 7.85 8.32
N SER A 116 20.23 8.02 9.58
CA SER A 116 20.83 6.94 10.36
C SER A 116 19.78 5.90 10.73
N CYS A 117 20.21 4.64 10.90
CA CYS A 117 19.31 3.57 11.33
C CYS A 117 18.67 3.87 12.69
N GLU A 118 19.38 4.58 13.59
CA GLU A 118 18.79 5.05 14.85
C GLU A 118 17.57 5.96 14.62
N LYS A 119 17.65 6.89 13.66
CA LYS A 119 16.52 7.73 13.29
C LYS A 119 15.40 6.90 12.67
N ILE A 120 15.73 5.97 11.76
CA ILE A 120 14.73 5.11 11.07
C ILE A 120 13.92 4.30 12.07
N ARG A 121 14.58 3.75 13.09
CA ARG A 121 13.92 3.02 14.19
C ARG A 121 12.98 3.90 15.01
N LYS A 122 13.30 5.19 15.21
CA LYS A 122 12.44 6.16 15.93
C LYS A 122 11.19 6.57 15.13
N GLY A 123 11.09 6.16 13.86
CA GLY A 123 9.92 6.32 13.00
C GLY A 123 10.11 7.35 11.89
N VAL A 124 9.84 6.92 10.65
CA VAL A 124 10.02 7.71 9.41
C VAL A 124 9.13 8.96 9.36
N LEU A 125 8.01 8.96 10.08
CA LEU A 125 7.04 10.08 10.06
C LEU A 125 7.62 11.38 10.65
N LYS A 126 8.62 11.28 11.53
CA LYS A 126 9.27 12.47 12.13
C LYS A 126 10.49 12.96 11.35
N PHE A 127 10.71 12.45 10.14
CA PHE A 127 11.93 12.73 9.37
C PHE A 127 11.94 14.09 8.70
N SER A 128 10.82 14.46 8.10
CA SER A 128 10.67 15.72 7.39
C SER A 128 9.20 16.07 7.24
N GLU A 129 8.94 17.34 6.92
CA GLU A 129 7.61 17.79 6.51
C GLU A 129 7.09 16.99 5.30
N ASP A 130 7.97 16.65 4.36
CA ASP A 130 7.65 15.84 3.19
C ASP A 130 7.15 14.43 3.57
N CYS A 131 7.74 13.78 4.58
CA CYS A 131 7.25 12.49 5.06
C CYS A 131 5.88 12.57 5.74
N ASN A 132 5.62 13.65 6.49
CA ASN A 132 4.30 13.89 7.08
C ASN A 132 3.24 14.15 6.00
N ARG A 133 3.62 14.92 4.97
CA ARG A 133 2.75 15.20 3.84
C ARG A 133 2.47 13.96 3.02
N LEU A 134 3.49 13.15 2.75
CA LEU A 134 3.34 11.86 2.09
C LEU A 134 2.41 10.93 2.88
N GLN A 135 2.55 10.87 4.21
CA GLN A 135 1.63 10.09 5.04
C GLN A 135 0.18 10.57 4.90
N THR A 136 -0.02 11.89 4.89
CA THR A 136 -1.34 12.50 4.73
C THR A 136 -1.96 12.12 3.39
N ILE A 137 -1.20 12.24 2.29
CA ILE A 137 -1.60 11.81 0.94
C ILE A 137 -2.02 10.33 0.93
N GLN A 138 -1.23 9.46 1.57
CA GLN A 138 -1.50 8.02 1.64
C GLN A 138 -2.69 7.65 2.52
N SER A 139 -3.01 8.48 3.53
CA SER A 139 -4.11 8.23 4.47
C SER A 139 -5.48 8.65 3.95
N LYS A 140 -5.52 9.54 2.94
CA LYS A 140 -6.77 9.95 2.29
C LYS A 140 -7.38 8.73 1.59
N ARG A 141 -8.57 8.33 2.02
CA ARG A 141 -9.43 7.39 1.29
C ARG A 141 -10.29 8.21 0.34
N GLU A 142 -10.41 7.74 -0.90
CA GLU A 142 -11.42 8.22 -1.85
C GLU A 142 -12.84 7.93 -1.37
#